data_AF-A0AA51SZK8-F1
#
_entry.id   AF-A0AA51SZK8-F1
#
_cell.length_a   1.000
_cell.length_b   1.000
_cell.length_c   1.000
_cell.angle_alpha   90.00
_cell.angle_beta   90.00
_cell.angle_gamma   90.00
#
_symmetry.space_group_name_H-M   'P 1'
#
loop_
_entity.id
_entity.type
_entity.pdbx_description
1 polymer ?
#
loop_
_entity_poly.entity_id
_entity_poly.type
_entity_poly.pdbx_seq_one_letter_code
_entity_poly.pdbx_strand_id
1 'polypeptide(L)'
;MYKILVAILLSMFLIAAPAVANSSQNLPAPPSVLPTITYYYNGTEYNISNSVWVNFFSNVIDNKKYVTYNWSAVDTQYLIVFDLSYTSMNPYGAYFLLKLSETGSPTMANMTKAFLDTENVSSHVKGYTNIQALDAGAYPGFSFSKPVVARKTVQYEEAGAIIAIIAGMFVLYFIFNRKK
;
A
#
# COMPACT_ATOMS: atom_id res chain seq x y z
N MET A 1 26.88 -2.28 -41.37
CA MET A 1 27.26 -1.56 -40.14
C MET A 1 26.08 -0.95 -39.39
N TYR A 2 25.18 -0.21 -40.06
CA TYR A 2 23.96 0.37 -39.44
C TYR A 2 23.13 -0.62 -38.58
N LYS A 3 22.92 -1.85 -39.06
CA LYS A 3 22.15 -2.89 -38.35
C LYS A 3 22.78 -3.31 -37.01
N ILE A 4 24.10 -3.25 -36.90
CA ILE A 4 24.85 -3.62 -35.67
C ILE A 4 24.75 -2.47 -34.66
N LEU A 5 24.86 -1.22 -35.11
CA LEU A 5 24.71 -0.03 -34.28
C LEU A 5 23.32 0.07 -33.64
N VAL A 6 22.26 -0.27 -34.40
CA VAL A 6 20.88 -0.29 -33.88
C VAL A 6 20.67 -1.41 -32.87
N ALA A 7 21.24 -2.60 -33.10
CA ALA A 7 21.16 -3.72 -32.16
C ALA A 7 21.87 -3.41 -30.82
N ILE A 8 23.02 -2.72 -30.89
CA ILE A 8 23.75 -2.27 -29.70
C ILE A 8 22.92 -1.22 -28.93
N LEU A 9 22.33 -0.23 -29.62
CA LEU A 9 21.49 0.78 -28.97
C LEU A 9 20.26 0.17 -28.27
N LEU A 10 19.61 -0.81 -28.89
CA LEU A 10 18.48 -1.55 -28.29
C LEU A 10 18.92 -2.39 -27.07
N SER A 11 20.10 -3.01 -27.12
CA SER A 11 20.63 -3.78 -25.98
C SER A 11 20.98 -2.91 -24.77
N MET A 12 21.39 -1.65 -24.98
CA MET A 12 21.66 -0.72 -23.89
C MET A 12 20.40 -0.26 -23.15
N PHE A 13 19.24 -0.21 -23.82
CA PHE A 13 17.96 0.08 -23.17
C PHE A 13 17.42 -1.10 -22.33
N LEU A 14 17.77 -2.34 -22.67
CA LEU A 14 17.36 -3.54 -21.92
C LEU A 14 18.12 -3.73 -20.60
N ILE A 15 19.28 -3.09 -20.42
CA ILE A 15 20.14 -3.25 -19.22
C ILE A 15 19.78 -2.20 -18.14
N ALA A 16 18.98 -1.19 -18.45
CA ALA A 16 18.55 -0.16 -17.49
C ALA A 16 17.32 -0.56 -16.67
N ALA A 17 17.06 -1.86 -16.47
CA ALA A 17 16.08 -2.29 -15.48
C ALA A 17 16.62 -1.95 -14.09
N PRO A 18 15.97 -1.07 -13.30
CA PRO A 18 16.40 -0.81 -11.94
C PRO A 18 16.30 -2.12 -11.16
N ALA A 19 17.43 -2.62 -10.70
CA ALA A 19 17.48 -3.69 -9.72
C ALA A 19 16.86 -3.15 -8.41
N VAL A 20 15.54 -3.31 -8.26
CA VAL A 20 14.84 -3.01 -7.02
C VAL A 20 15.27 -4.05 -5.99
N ALA A 21 16.22 -3.66 -5.14
CA ALA A 21 16.58 -4.42 -3.97
C ALA A 21 15.34 -4.54 -3.05
N ASN A 22 14.74 -5.72 -3.03
CA ASN A 22 13.72 -6.13 -2.06
C ASN A 22 14.41 -6.57 -0.77
N SER A 23 14.82 -5.62 0.08
CA SER A 23 15.10 -5.93 1.48
C SER A 23 13.76 -6.16 2.19
N SER A 24 13.33 -7.42 2.31
CA SER A 24 12.20 -7.77 3.18
C SER A 24 12.62 -7.53 4.62
N GLN A 25 12.08 -6.50 5.25
CA GLN A 25 12.31 -6.23 6.65
C GLN A 25 11.54 -7.26 7.48
N ASN A 26 12.23 -7.95 8.39
CA ASN A 26 11.57 -8.92 9.27
C ASN A 26 10.71 -8.16 10.28
N LEU A 27 9.38 -8.32 10.21
CA LEU A 27 8.45 -7.62 11.07
C LEU A 27 8.20 -8.45 12.34
N PRO A 28 8.08 -7.80 13.52
CA PRO A 28 7.82 -8.51 14.76
C PRO A 28 6.42 -9.14 14.75
N ALA A 29 6.31 -10.35 15.30
CA ALA A 29 5.02 -11.01 15.49
C ALA A 29 4.15 -10.22 16.48
N PRO A 30 2.82 -10.19 16.29
CA PRO A 30 1.93 -9.50 17.20
C PRO A 30 1.88 -10.18 18.57
N PRO A 31 1.60 -9.42 19.65
CA PRO A 31 1.29 -10.01 20.96
C PRO A 31 -0.05 -10.77 20.89
N SER A 32 -0.26 -11.69 21.84
CA SER A 32 -1.54 -12.41 21.97
C SER A 32 -2.72 -11.52 22.36
N VAL A 33 -2.43 -10.36 22.97
CA VAL A 33 -3.40 -9.35 23.39
C VAL A 33 -2.88 -7.98 22.99
N LEU A 34 -3.68 -7.23 22.23
CA LEU A 34 -3.40 -5.85 21.87
C LEU A 34 -3.64 -4.92 23.08
N PRO A 35 -2.85 -3.84 23.22
CA PRO A 35 -3.02 -2.91 24.32
C PRO A 35 -4.36 -2.18 24.23
N THR A 36 -4.86 -1.77 25.38
CA THR A 36 -6.00 -0.85 25.44
C THR A 36 -5.51 0.56 25.15
N ILE A 37 -6.18 1.25 24.23
CA ILE A 37 -5.82 2.61 23.84
C ILE A 37 -6.93 3.55 24.24
N THR A 38 -6.56 4.57 25.00
CA THR A 38 -7.49 5.55 25.55
C THR A 38 -7.52 6.80 24.68
N TYR A 39 -8.70 7.34 24.43
CA TYR A 39 -8.90 8.63 23.78
C TYR A 39 -10.08 9.37 24.39
N TYR A 40 -10.20 10.66 24.09
CA TYR A 40 -11.26 11.51 24.61
C TYR A 40 -12.16 11.99 23.48
N TYR A 41 -13.47 11.91 23.67
CA TYR A 41 -14.47 12.52 22.80
C TYR A 41 -15.40 13.37 23.66
N ASN A 42 -15.49 14.67 23.37
CA ASN A 42 -16.34 15.63 24.08
C ASN A 42 -16.14 15.58 25.62
N GLY A 43 -14.87 15.52 26.07
CA GLY A 43 -14.51 15.45 27.49
C GLY A 43 -14.77 14.09 28.17
N THR A 44 -15.30 13.10 27.46
CA THR A 44 -15.52 11.73 27.98
C THR A 44 -14.38 10.82 27.54
N GLU A 45 -13.86 10.04 28.49
CA GLU A 45 -12.83 9.03 28.23
C GLU A 45 -13.44 7.77 27.61
N TYR A 46 -12.83 7.28 26.53
CA TYR A 46 -13.19 6.04 25.86
C TYR A 46 -11.95 5.16 25.68
N ASN A 47 -12.18 3.84 25.73
CA ASN A 47 -11.14 2.84 25.62
C ASN A 47 -11.40 1.92 24.43
N ILE A 48 -10.37 1.72 23.61
CA ILE A 48 -10.35 0.73 22.54
C ILE A 48 -9.57 -0.48 23.06
N SER A 49 -10.31 -1.48 23.53
CA SER A 49 -9.73 -2.71 24.07
C SER A 49 -9.33 -3.68 22.95
N ASN A 50 -8.64 -4.76 23.31
CA ASN A 50 -8.27 -5.84 22.38
C ASN A 50 -9.47 -6.35 21.55
N SER A 51 -10.63 -6.58 22.17
CA SER A 51 -11.80 -7.08 21.45
C SER A 51 -12.34 -6.07 20.43
N VAL A 52 -12.29 -4.77 20.75
CA VAL A 52 -12.69 -3.70 19.82
C VAL A 52 -11.74 -3.63 18.64
N TRP A 53 -10.42 -3.72 18.88
CA TRP A 53 -9.43 -3.79 17.81
C TRP A 53 -9.66 -5.00 16.90
N VAL A 54 -9.75 -6.21 17.45
CA VAL A 54 -9.99 -7.44 16.68
C VAL A 54 -11.28 -7.32 15.85
N ASN A 55 -12.32 -6.71 16.41
CA ASN A 55 -13.57 -6.48 15.70
C ASN A 55 -13.39 -5.48 14.55
N PHE A 56 -12.62 -4.41 14.75
CA PHE A 56 -12.33 -3.42 13.72
C PHE A 56 -11.53 -4.03 12.56
N PHE A 57 -10.46 -4.77 12.87
CA PHE A 57 -9.65 -5.44 11.85
C PHE A 57 -10.50 -6.42 11.03
N SER A 58 -11.27 -7.29 11.68
CA SER A 58 -12.09 -8.28 10.96
C SER A 58 -13.24 -7.69 10.14
N ASN A 59 -13.83 -6.56 10.54
CA ASN A 59 -15.00 -5.99 9.84
C ASN A 59 -14.65 -4.87 8.85
N VAL A 60 -13.49 -4.23 9.02
CA VAL A 60 -13.05 -3.10 8.21
C VAL A 60 -11.83 -3.47 7.38
N ILE A 61 -10.72 -3.84 8.03
CA ILE A 61 -9.43 -4.09 7.34
C ILE A 61 -9.48 -5.38 6.50
N ASP A 62 -10.06 -6.45 7.03
CA ASP A 62 -10.18 -7.74 6.33
C ASP A 62 -11.33 -7.76 5.32
N ASN A 63 -12.15 -6.71 5.31
CA ASN A 63 -13.34 -6.64 4.47
C ASN A 63 -13.02 -6.01 3.12
N LYS A 64 -13.15 -6.81 2.06
CA LYS A 64 -12.88 -6.42 0.66
C LYS A 64 -13.73 -5.26 0.13
N LYS A 65 -14.80 -4.88 0.84
CA LYS A 65 -15.55 -3.66 0.53
C LYS A 65 -14.74 -2.39 0.83
N TYR A 66 -13.90 -2.43 1.86
CA TYR A 66 -13.13 -1.27 2.35
C TYR A 66 -11.67 -1.36 1.96
N VAL A 67 -11.04 -2.54 2.03
CA VAL A 67 -9.63 -2.74 1.64
C VAL A 67 -9.53 -3.95 0.73
N THR A 68 -9.00 -3.75 -0.48
CA THR A 68 -8.98 -4.79 -1.52
C THR A 68 -7.90 -5.85 -1.29
N TYR A 69 -6.81 -5.50 -0.61
CA TYR A 69 -5.75 -6.44 -0.24
C TYR A 69 -6.18 -7.39 0.88
N ASN A 70 -5.74 -8.64 0.81
CA ASN A 70 -6.15 -9.68 1.75
C ASN A 70 -5.31 -9.66 3.05
N TRP A 71 -5.58 -8.68 3.93
CA TRP A 71 -4.87 -8.53 5.20
C TRP A 71 -5.11 -9.65 6.21
N SER A 72 -6.22 -10.38 6.10
CA SER A 72 -6.54 -11.50 6.99
C SER A 72 -5.55 -12.66 6.87
N ALA A 73 -4.75 -12.71 5.81
CA ALA A 73 -3.68 -13.68 5.60
C ALA A 73 -2.29 -13.15 6.02
N VAL A 74 -2.23 -11.96 6.63
CA VAL A 74 -0.99 -11.31 7.06
C VAL A 74 -0.97 -11.21 8.59
N ASP A 75 -0.13 -12.02 9.22
CA ASP A 75 -0.03 -12.10 10.69
C ASP A 75 0.33 -10.76 11.36
N THR A 76 0.97 -9.86 10.61
CA THR A 76 1.42 -8.56 11.10
C THR A 76 0.43 -7.42 10.79
N GLN A 77 -0.80 -7.73 10.38
CA GLN A 77 -1.81 -6.72 10.01
C GLN A 77 -2.05 -5.63 11.07
N TYR A 78 -1.90 -5.94 12.36
CA TYR A 78 -2.10 -4.94 13.43
C TYR A 78 -1.09 -3.78 13.36
N LEU A 79 0.06 -3.97 12.71
CA LEU A 79 1.01 -2.89 12.39
C LEU A 79 0.43 -1.84 11.42
N ILE A 80 -0.77 -2.03 10.87
CA ILE A 80 -1.48 -0.97 10.14
C ILE A 80 -1.68 0.23 11.05
N VAL A 81 -2.12 0.03 12.30
CA VAL A 81 -2.35 1.12 13.27
C VAL A 81 -1.27 1.18 14.36
N PHE A 82 -0.70 0.04 14.76
CA PHE A 82 0.31 -0.01 15.82
C PHE A 82 1.73 0.23 15.29
N ASP A 83 2.60 0.70 16.18
CA ASP A 83 4.03 0.72 15.95
C ASP A 83 4.66 -0.68 16.01
N LEU A 84 5.95 -0.79 15.72
CA LEU A 84 6.66 -2.08 15.72
C LEU A 84 6.72 -2.73 17.11
N SER A 85 6.44 -2.00 18.19
CA SER A 85 6.40 -2.56 19.54
C SER A 85 5.03 -3.14 19.91
N TYR A 86 3.98 -2.83 19.13
CA TYR A 86 2.58 -3.10 19.45
C TYR A 86 2.09 -2.49 20.77
N THR A 87 2.83 -1.54 21.35
CA THR A 87 2.44 -0.86 22.61
C THR A 87 1.88 0.53 22.38
N SER A 88 2.19 1.14 21.24
CA SER A 88 1.75 2.49 20.86
C SER A 88 1.30 2.53 19.41
N MET A 89 0.75 3.68 19.01
CA MET A 89 0.29 3.90 17.64
C MET A 89 1.44 4.33 16.73
N ASN A 90 1.43 3.80 15.52
CA ASN A 90 2.19 4.40 14.44
C ASN A 90 1.51 5.71 13.98
N PRO A 91 2.15 6.50 13.11
CA PRO A 91 1.58 7.78 12.67
C PRO A 91 0.20 7.68 12.01
N TYR A 92 -0.09 6.63 11.23
CA TYR A 92 -1.42 6.40 10.67
C TYR A 92 -2.43 6.06 11.75
N GLY A 93 -2.11 5.13 12.67
CA GLY A 93 -2.97 4.77 13.78
C GLY A 93 -3.30 5.94 14.70
N ALA A 94 -2.32 6.83 14.94
CA ALA A 94 -2.52 8.06 15.71
C ALA A 94 -3.48 9.01 15.00
N TYR A 95 -3.34 9.17 13.68
CA TYR A 95 -4.26 10.00 12.89
C TYR A 95 -5.67 9.40 12.80
N PHE A 96 -5.78 8.08 12.67
CA PHE A 96 -7.05 7.36 12.79
C PHE A 96 -7.72 7.63 14.15
N LEU A 97 -6.97 7.55 15.24
CA LEU A 97 -7.46 7.86 16.59
C LEU A 97 -7.92 9.31 16.73
N LEU A 98 -7.21 10.25 16.12
CA LEU A 98 -7.65 11.64 16.04
C LEU A 98 -9.01 11.74 15.34
N LYS A 99 -9.21 11.07 14.19
CA LYS A 99 -10.51 11.05 13.49
C LYS A 99 -11.61 10.36 14.27
N LEU A 100 -11.29 9.31 15.01
CA LEU A 100 -12.24 8.68 15.91
C LEU A 100 -12.63 9.62 17.06
N SER A 101 -11.67 10.38 17.61
CA SER A 101 -11.89 11.38 18.66
C SER A 101 -12.69 12.61 18.19
N GLU A 102 -12.82 12.82 16.88
CA GLU A 102 -13.72 13.82 16.27
C GLU A 102 -15.11 13.21 15.99
N THR A 103 -15.19 11.88 15.86
CA THR A 103 -16.40 11.17 15.42
C THR A 103 -17.30 10.75 16.58
N GLY A 104 -16.76 10.11 17.62
CA GLY A 104 -17.57 9.61 18.73
C GLY A 104 -16.95 8.46 19.51
N SER A 105 -17.79 7.72 20.24
CA SER A 105 -17.41 6.52 21.00
C SER A 105 -16.94 5.36 20.08
N PRO A 106 -16.22 4.35 20.59
CA PRO A 106 -15.54 3.34 19.76
C PRO A 106 -16.48 2.22 19.30
N THR A 107 -17.63 2.62 18.75
CA THR A 107 -18.55 1.70 18.07
C THR A 107 -18.02 1.37 16.68
N MET A 108 -18.41 0.21 16.14
CA MET A 108 -17.98 -0.18 14.79
C MET A 108 -18.35 0.86 13.73
N ALA A 109 -19.54 1.47 13.84
CA ALA A 109 -19.98 2.50 12.90
C ALA A 109 -19.04 3.72 12.92
N ASN A 110 -18.66 4.18 14.12
CA ASN A 110 -17.76 5.32 14.27
C ASN A 110 -16.32 5.00 13.86
N MET A 111 -15.85 3.79 14.16
CA MET A 111 -14.52 3.34 13.72
C MET A 111 -14.45 3.22 12.19
N THR A 112 -15.48 2.66 11.55
CA THR A 112 -15.55 2.63 10.08
C THR A 112 -15.58 4.04 9.51
N LYS A 113 -16.39 4.94 10.08
CA LYS A 113 -16.42 6.34 9.62
C LYS A 113 -15.06 7.03 9.75
N ALA A 114 -14.41 6.90 10.91
CA ALA A 114 -13.08 7.43 11.13
C ALA A 114 -12.05 6.84 10.15
N PHE A 115 -12.13 5.55 9.83
CA PHE A 115 -11.30 4.92 8.82
C PHE A 115 -11.52 5.55 7.43
N LEU A 116 -12.77 5.68 6.99
CA LEU A 116 -13.12 6.29 5.70
C LEU A 116 -12.59 7.74 5.58
N ASP A 117 -12.65 8.50 6.67
CA ASP A 117 -12.13 9.87 6.72
C ASP A 117 -10.60 9.96 6.59
N THR A 118 -9.87 8.84 6.74
CA THR A 118 -8.41 8.78 6.56
C THR A 118 -7.96 8.31 5.19
N GLU A 119 -8.85 7.74 4.35
CA GLU A 119 -8.49 7.01 3.12
C GLU A 119 -7.64 7.84 2.16
N ASN A 120 -8.07 9.08 1.90
CA ASN A 120 -7.49 9.94 0.86
C ASN A 120 -6.36 10.85 1.38
N VAL A 121 -5.97 10.71 2.65
CA VAL A 121 -4.82 11.43 3.21
C VAL A 121 -3.53 10.75 2.74
N SER A 122 -2.48 11.55 2.52
CA SER A 122 -1.16 11.03 2.15
C SER A 122 -0.65 10.05 3.20
N SER A 123 -0.20 8.88 2.75
CA SER A 123 0.47 7.90 3.60
C SER A 123 1.96 8.21 3.72
N HIS A 124 2.63 7.56 4.66
CA HIS A 124 4.09 7.58 4.71
C HIS A 124 4.75 6.72 3.62
N VAL A 125 3.98 5.86 2.94
CA VAL A 125 4.43 5.17 1.75
C VAL A 125 4.46 6.15 0.59
N LYS A 126 5.67 6.44 0.09
CA LYS A 126 5.91 7.54 -0.86
C LYS A 126 5.00 7.46 -2.08
N GLY A 127 4.21 8.53 -2.28
CA GLY A 127 3.33 8.71 -3.42
C GLY A 127 1.95 8.09 -3.28
N TYR A 128 1.65 7.35 -2.20
CA TYR A 128 0.37 6.69 -1.93
C TYR A 128 -0.47 7.49 -0.93
N THR A 129 -1.79 7.51 -1.12
CA THR A 129 -2.73 7.77 -0.03
C THR A 129 -2.84 6.55 0.89
N ASN A 130 -3.42 6.71 2.07
CA ASN A 130 -3.58 5.61 3.03
C ASN A 130 -4.31 4.41 2.43
N ILE A 131 -5.44 4.65 1.75
CA ILE A 131 -6.19 3.55 1.12
C ILE A 131 -5.41 2.88 0.01
N GLN A 132 -4.70 3.66 -0.83
CA GLN A 132 -3.88 3.10 -1.89
C GLN A 132 -2.73 2.25 -1.33
N ALA A 133 -2.14 2.64 -0.20
CA ALA A 133 -1.10 1.86 0.46
C ALA A 133 -1.68 0.53 0.97
N LEU A 134 -2.81 0.60 1.67
CA LEU A 134 -3.52 -0.58 2.20
C LEU A 134 -3.95 -1.55 1.10
N ASP A 135 -4.55 -1.04 0.02
CA ASP A 135 -4.94 -1.81 -1.16
C ASP A 135 -3.76 -2.47 -1.88
N ALA A 136 -2.57 -1.89 -1.72
CA ALA A 136 -1.34 -2.44 -2.27
C ALA A 136 -0.60 -3.38 -1.30
N GLY A 137 -1.15 -3.64 -0.11
CA GLY A 137 -0.52 -4.47 0.92
C GLY A 137 0.65 -3.80 1.64
N ALA A 138 0.69 -2.46 1.65
CA ALA A 138 1.68 -1.67 2.38
C ALA A 138 1.08 -1.03 3.63
N TYR A 139 1.90 -0.93 4.68
CA TYR A 139 1.52 -0.32 5.94
C TYR A 139 1.59 1.22 5.83
N PRO A 140 0.46 1.95 5.92
CA PRO A 140 0.42 3.39 5.66
C PRO A 140 1.22 4.23 6.66
N GLY A 141 1.44 3.72 7.87
CA GLY A 141 2.18 4.40 8.93
C GLY A 141 3.71 4.36 8.78
N PHE A 142 4.26 3.50 7.92
CA PHE A 142 5.72 3.26 7.83
C PHE A 142 6.30 3.67 6.48
N SER A 143 7.26 4.58 6.49
CA SER A 143 7.94 5.05 5.28
C SER A 143 8.79 4.00 4.57
N PHE A 144 9.24 2.98 5.30
CA PHE A 144 9.97 1.84 4.74
C PHE A 144 9.04 0.80 4.10
N SER A 145 7.73 0.85 4.37
CA SER A 145 6.80 -0.15 3.84
C SER A 145 6.68 -0.01 2.33
N LYS A 146 6.80 -1.14 1.63
CA LYS A 146 6.74 -1.20 0.18
C LYS A 146 5.44 -1.90 -0.26
N PRO A 147 4.76 -1.39 -1.30
CA PRO A 147 3.67 -2.08 -1.97
C PRO A 147 4.04 -3.50 -2.36
N VAL A 148 3.20 -4.47 -1.99
CA VAL A 148 3.29 -5.86 -2.46
C VAL A 148 2.66 -6.00 -3.84
N VAL A 149 1.55 -5.29 -4.06
CA VAL A 149 0.87 -5.23 -5.36
C VAL A 149 1.27 -3.96 -6.09
N ALA A 150 1.73 -4.10 -7.33
CA ALA A 150 2.09 -2.96 -8.18
C ALA A 150 0.87 -2.07 -8.44
N ARG A 151 1.10 -0.76 -8.56
CA ARG A 151 0.05 0.18 -8.99
C ARG A 151 -0.46 -0.22 -10.38
N LYS A 152 -1.78 -0.16 -10.55
CA LYS A 152 -2.40 -0.31 -11.87
C LYS A 152 -1.82 0.67 -12.90
N THR A 153 -1.44 1.88 -12.51
CA THR A 153 -0.81 2.85 -13.42
C THR A 153 0.54 2.36 -13.95
N VAL A 154 1.36 1.72 -13.12
CA VAL A 154 2.62 1.10 -13.57
C VAL A 154 2.34 -0.05 -14.52
N GLN A 155 1.31 -0.87 -14.25
CA GLN A 155 0.89 -1.93 -15.17
C GLN A 155 0.43 -1.39 -16.54
N TYR A 156 -0.28 -0.25 -16.57
CA TYR A 156 -0.69 0.39 -17.83
C TYR A 156 0.48 1.05 -18.57
N GLU A 157 1.42 1.68 -17.86
CA GLU A 157 2.64 2.23 -18.45
C GLU A 157 3.52 1.13 -19.04
N GLU A 158 3.71 0.02 -18.33
CA GLU A 158 4.43 -1.16 -18.84
C GLU A 158 3.73 -1.78 -20.05
N ALA A 159 2.40 -1.94 -20.00
CA ALA A 159 1.63 -2.42 -21.15
C ALA A 159 1.74 -1.47 -22.35
N GLY A 160 1.68 -0.16 -22.12
CA GLY A 160 1.87 0.86 -23.14
C GLY A 160 3.27 0.82 -23.76
N ALA A 161 4.30 0.63 -22.93
CA ALA A 161 5.67 0.46 -23.39
C ALA A 161 5.84 -0.82 -24.26
N ILE A 162 5.23 -1.93 -23.87
CA ILE A 162 5.23 -3.18 -24.66
C ILE A 162 4.57 -2.95 -26.03
N ILE A 163 3.40 -2.30 -26.06
CA ILE A 163 2.71 -1.98 -27.32
C ILE A 163 3.58 -1.07 -28.20
N ALA A 164 4.22 -0.05 -27.62
CA ALA A 164 5.10 0.85 -28.35
C ALA A 164 6.32 0.13 -28.94
N ILE A 165 6.91 -0.82 -28.21
CA ILE A 165 8.01 -1.67 -28.70
C ILE A 165 7.53 -2.53 -29.89
N ILE A 166 6.37 -3.19 -29.76
CA ILE A 166 5.81 -4.03 -30.85
C ILE A 166 5.54 -3.18 -32.09
N ALA A 167 4.89 -2.03 -31.94
CA ALA A 167 4.63 -1.12 -33.05
C ALA A 167 5.93 -0.62 -33.69
N GLY A 168 6.93 -0.27 -32.88
CA GLY A 168 8.26 0.11 -33.35
C GLY A 168 8.95 -1.02 -34.13
N MET A 169 8.86 -2.27 -33.66
CA MET A 169 9.38 -3.43 -34.36
C MET A 169 8.69 -3.65 -35.72
N PHE A 170 7.36 -3.50 -35.78
CA PHE A 170 6.61 -3.60 -37.04
C PHE A 170 7.02 -2.52 -38.05
N VAL A 171 7.17 -1.28 -37.60
CA VAL A 171 7.62 -0.16 -38.44
C VAL A 171 9.04 -0.40 -38.93
N LEU A 172 9.96 -0.81 -38.05
CA LEU A 172 11.35 -1.12 -38.42
C LEU A 172 11.42 -2.32 -39.37
N TYR A 173 10.62 -3.37 -39.14
CA TYR A 173 10.51 -4.51 -40.06
C TYR A 173 10.05 -4.05 -41.44
N PHE A 174 9.00 -3.21 -41.52
CA PHE A 174 8.56 -2.67 -42.80
C PHE A 174 9.63 -1.78 -43.45
N ILE A 175 10.33 -0.94 -42.71
CA ILE A 175 11.39 -0.07 -43.26
C ILE A 175 12.57 -0.89 -43.79
N PHE A 176 13.01 -1.93 -43.07
CA PHE A 176 14.18 -2.74 -43.46
C PHE A 176 13.89 -3.92 -44.37
N ASN A 177 12.63 -4.37 -44.43
CA ASN A 177 12.21 -5.50 -45.25
C ASN A 177 11.37 -5.05 -46.48
N ARG A 178 11.02 -3.76 -46.59
CA ARG A 178 10.52 -3.17 -47.84
C ARG A 178 11.69 -3.07 -48.83
N LYS A 179 11.80 -4.13 -49.64
CA LYS A 179 12.74 -4.41 -50.74
C LYS A 179 13.90 -5.33 -50.38
N LYS A 180 13.66 -6.63 -50.56
CA LYS A 180 14.16 -7.28 -51.78
C LYS A 180 13.07 -7.17 -52.85
#